data_AF-A0A7W8E4F6-F1
#
_entry.id   AF-A0A7W8E4F6-F1
#
_cell.length_a   1.000
_cell.length_b   1.000
_cell.length_c   1.000
_cell.angle_alpha   90.00
_cell.angle_beta   90.00
_cell.angle_gamma   90.00
#
_symmetry.space_group_name_H-M   'P 1'
#
loop_
_entity.id
_entity.type
_entity.pdbx_description
1 polymer ?
#
loop_
_entity_poly.entity_id
_entity_poly.type
_entity_poly.pdbx_seq_one_letter_code
_entity_poly.pdbx_strand_id
1 'polypeptide(L)'
;MTEQRPKFSFAVHIYLWGFFALLCLSPLGVLIELNDRVSVPTSWWVASLSWPVILAALFSYSMRRCSSGSMTYTDGLLWITRSMMTGWSTISFVVVPPALFTAFLGSVAIAASGDLQRRPHYARTKWASLVTYFYRQRMRR
;
A
#
# COMPACT_ATOMS: atom_id res chain seq x y z
N MET A 1 2.25 -16.32 -25.66
CA MET A 1 1.13 -16.49 -24.71
C MET A 1 0.76 -15.12 -24.18
N THR A 2 -0.33 -14.53 -24.66
CA THR A 2 -0.86 -13.26 -24.17
C THR A 2 -1.46 -13.48 -22.79
N GLU A 3 -0.69 -13.18 -21.75
CA GLU A 3 -1.13 -13.18 -20.36
C GLU A 3 -2.33 -12.23 -20.23
N GLN A 4 -3.54 -12.77 -20.10
CA GLN A 4 -4.73 -11.95 -19.85
C GLN A 4 -4.56 -11.29 -18.49
N ARG A 5 -4.52 -9.95 -18.46
CA ARG A 5 -4.47 -9.22 -17.19
C ARG A 5 -5.70 -9.57 -16.34
N PRO A 6 -5.53 -9.88 -15.05
CA PRO A 6 -6.64 -10.23 -14.18
C PRO A 6 -7.62 -9.05 -14.08
N LYS A 7 -8.91 -9.32 -14.33
CA LYS A 7 -9.97 -8.33 -14.10
C LYS A 7 -10.32 -8.30 -12.62
N PHE A 8 -10.13 -7.16 -11.96
CA PHE A 8 -10.52 -6.94 -10.57
C PHE A 8 -11.88 -6.22 -10.50
N SER A 9 -12.70 -6.58 -9.51
CA SER A 9 -13.98 -5.91 -9.27
C SER A 9 -13.77 -4.44 -8.88
N PHE A 10 -14.75 -3.59 -9.19
CA PHE A 10 -14.74 -2.16 -8.81
C PHE A 10 -14.56 -1.99 -7.29
N ALA A 11 -15.15 -2.86 -6.49
CA ALA A 11 -15.01 -2.82 -5.03
C ALA A 11 -13.55 -2.87 -4.57
N VAL A 12 -12.72 -3.71 -5.19
CA VAL A 12 -11.29 -3.85 -4.84
C VAL A 12 -10.55 -2.52 -5.02
N HIS A 13 -10.90 -1.78 -6.08
CA HIS A 13 -10.32 -0.47 -6.34
C HIS A 13 -10.77 0.56 -5.30
N ILE A 14 -12.05 0.55 -4.89
CA ILE A 14 -12.54 1.43 -3.82
C ILE A 14 -11.74 1.20 -2.53
N TYR A 15 -11.52 -0.06 -2.13
CA TYR A 15 -10.76 -0.35 -0.92
C TYR A 15 -9.30 0.10 -1.04
N LEU A 16 -8.65 -0.15 -2.17
CA LEU A 16 -7.26 0.24 -2.38
C LEU A 16 -7.09 1.77 -2.37
N TRP A 17 -7.88 2.48 -3.15
CA TRP A 17 -7.77 3.94 -3.26
C TRP A 17 -8.31 4.65 -2.02
N GLY A 18 -9.37 4.12 -1.41
CA GLY A 18 -9.87 4.57 -0.12
C GLY A 18 -8.82 4.44 0.97
N PHE A 19 -8.06 3.33 1.00
CA PHE A 19 -6.92 3.18 1.90
C PHE A 19 -5.86 4.27 1.70
N PHE A 20 -5.44 4.54 0.46
CA PHE A 20 -4.46 5.60 0.19
C PHE A 20 -4.99 6.99 0.54
N ALA A 21 -6.26 7.28 0.23
CA ALA A 21 -6.90 8.53 0.61
C ALA A 21 -6.90 8.73 2.13
N LEU A 22 -7.30 7.70 2.89
CA LEU A 22 -7.27 7.73 4.35
C LEU A 22 -5.85 7.89 4.90
N LEU A 23 -4.87 7.21 4.31
CA LEU A 23 -3.47 7.30 4.73
C LEU A 23 -2.87 8.69 4.47
N CYS A 24 -3.29 9.36 3.39
CA CYS A 24 -2.89 10.73 3.08
C CYS A 24 -3.57 11.76 3.99
N LEU A 25 -4.85 11.58 4.31
CA LEU A 25 -5.63 12.53 5.09
C LEU A 25 -5.49 12.33 6.61
N SER A 26 -4.99 11.17 7.07
CA SER A 26 -4.93 10.85 8.49
C SER A 26 -4.17 11.86 9.35
N PRO A 27 -3.00 12.42 8.94
CA PRO A 27 -2.32 13.41 9.78
C PRO A 27 -3.11 14.71 9.90
N LEU A 28 -3.79 15.12 8.82
CA LEU A 28 -4.65 16.30 8.83
C LEU A 28 -5.86 16.10 9.74
N GLY A 29 -6.51 14.94 9.68
CA GLY A 29 -7.63 14.62 10.57
C GLY A 29 -7.22 14.67 12.05
N VAL A 30 -6.07 14.08 12.39
CA VAL A 30 -5.51 14.11 13.74
C VAL A 30 -5.17 15.55 14.17
N LEU A 31 -4.61 16.37 13.28
CA LEU A 31 -4.29 17.76 13.60
C LEU A 31 -5.52 18.63 13.84
N ILE A 32 -6.58 18.46 13.04
CA ILE A 32 -7.83 19.19 13.22
C ILE A 32 -8.41 18.86 14.59
N GLU A 33 -8.47 17.57 14.96
CA GLU A 33 -8.96 17.15 16.27
C GLU A 33 -8.09 17.65 17.43
N LEU A 34 -6.77 17.69 17.25
CA LEU A 34 -5.84 18.21 18.26
C LEU A 34 -5.92 19.73 18.41
N ASN A 35 -6.16 20.47 17.32
CA ASN A 35 -6.24 21.93 17.32
C ASN A 35 -7.41 22.44 18.16
N ASP A 36 -8.50 21.68 18.24
CA ASP A 36 -9.64 22.00 19.11
C ASP A 36 -9.31 21.81 20.61
N ARG A 37 -8.25 21.07 20.94
CA ARG A 37 -7.87 20.74 22.32
C ARG A 37 -6.63 21.51 22.79
N VAL A 38 -5.69 21.79 21.90
CA VAL A 38 -4.37 22.38 22.21
C VAL A 38 -3.91 23.24 21.03
N SER A 39 -3.23 24.36 21.32
CA SER A 39 -2.58 25.16 20.27
C SER A 39 -1.51 24.34 19.54
N VAL A 40 -1.76 24.00 18.28
CA VAL A 40 -0.84 23.21 17.45
C VAL A 40 0.21 24.13 16.79
N PRO A 41 1.52 23.86 16.96
CA PRO A 41 2.56 24.63 16.29
C PRO A 41 2.47 24.56 14.76
N THR A 42 2.83 25.64 14.06
CA THR A 42 2.84 25.69 12.58
C THR A 42 3.70 24.59 11.95
N SER A 43 4.77 24.15 12.61
CA SER A 43 5.63 23.07 12.11
C SER A 43 4.88 21.75 11.92
N TRP A 44 3.87 21.46 12.74
CA TRP A 44 3.08 20.24 12.63
C TRP A 44 2.14 20.29 11.42
N TRP A 45 1.56 21.45 11.13
CA TRP A 45 0.77 21.69 9.91
C TRP A 45 1.60 21.50 8.66
N VAL A 46 2.82 22.07 8.63
CA VAL A 46 3.76 21.88 7.52
C VAL A 46 4.12 20.39 7.36
N ALA A 47 4.40 19.68 8.46
CA ALA A 47 4.68 18.24 8.42
C ALA A 47 3.50 17.45 7.85
N SER A 48 2.27 17.74 8.28
CA SER A 48 1.06 17.06 7.80
C SER A 48 0.75 17.34 6.33
N LEU A 49 1.03 18.56 5.86
CA LEU A 49 0.91 18.90 4.43
C LEU A 49 2.01 18.27 3.57
N SER A 50 3.20 18.06 4.14
CA SER A 50 4.31 17.37 3.44
C SER A 50 4.12 15.85 3.36
N TRP A 51 3.29 15.28 4.24
CA TRP A 51 3.09 13.83 4.35
C TRP A 51 2.57 13.16 3.06
N PRO A 52 1.53 13.69 2.37
CA PRO A 52 1.11 13.14 1.08
C PRO A 52 2.22 13.13 0.03
N VAL A 53 3.10 14.13 0.03
CA VAL A 53 4.23 14.22 -0.89
C VAL A 53 5.24 13.11 -0.62
N ILE A 54 5.55 12.86 0.65
CA ILE A 54 6.44 11.76 1.08
C ILE A 54 5.83 10.41 0.68
N LEU A 55 4.54 10.19 0.93
CA LEU A 55 3.85 8.96 0.53
C LEU A 55 3.87 8.76 -0.98
N ALA A 56 3.60 9.82 -1.76
CA ALA A 56 3.64 9.76 -3.22
C ALA A 56 5.04 9.44 -3.75
N ALA A 57 6.09 10.00 -3.13
CA ALA A 57 7.48 9.70 -3.46
C ALA A 57 7.82 8.24 -3.15
N LEU A 58 7.46 7.74 -1.97
CA LEU A 58 7.67 6.35 -1.57
C LEU A 58 6.88 5.36 -2.46
N PHE A 59 5.63 5.70 -2.77
CA PHE A 59 4.81 4.90 -3.69
C PHE A 59 5.44 4.85 -5.08
N SER A 60 5.85 5.99 -5.62
CA SER A 60 6.52 6.06 -6.93
C SER A 60 7.84 5.29 -6.95
N TYR A 61 8.60 5.38 -5.86
CA TYR A 61 9.85 4.65 -5.68
C TYR A 61 9.62 3.13 -5.66
N SER A 62 8.72 2.64 -4.81
CA SER A 62 8.34 1.23 -4.74
C SER A 62 7.77 0.74 -6.07
N MET A 63 6.92 1.54 -6.74
CA MET A 63 6.34 1.20 -8.03
C MET A 63 7.42 0.97 -9.09
N ARG A 64 8.44 1.82 -9.16
CA ARG A 64 9.55 1.68 -10.11
C ARG A 64 10.44 0.46 -9.83
N ARG A 65 10.70 0.17 -8.55
CA ARG A 65 11.64 -0.91 -8.16
C ARG A 65 10.99 -2.29 -8.11
N CYS A 66 9.74 -2.37 -7.66
CA CYS A 66 9.05 -3.63 -7.42
C CYS A 66 8.25 -4.14 -8.62
N SER A 67 7.93 -3.28 -9.61
CA SER A 67 7.22 -3.73 -10.83
C SER A 67 8.11 -4.62 -11.71
N SER A 68 7.52 -5.69 -12.26
CA SER A 68 8.13 -6.59 -13.23
C SER A 68 7.32 -6.59 -14.54
N GLY A 69 7.84 -7.26 -15.57
CA GLY A 69 7.13 -7.42 -16.85
C GLY A 69 5.84 -8.24 -16.74
N SER A 70 5.75 -9.15 -15.77
CA SER A 70 4.58 -10.01 -15.55
C SER A 70 3.59 -9.46 -14.51
N MET A 71 4.06 -8.62 -13.57
CA MET A 71 3.19 -8.08 -12.52
C MET A 71 3.60 -6.65 -12.18
N THR A 72 2.66 -5.71 -12.39
CA THR A 72 2.86 -4.34 -11.93
C THR A 72 2.70 -4.25 -10.42
N TYR A 73 3.32 -3.25 -9.80
CA TYR A 73 3.17 -3.00 -8.36
C TYR A 73 1.70 -2.84 -7.95
N THR A 74 0.92 -2.06 -8.71
CA THR A 74 -0.50 -1.83 -8.45
C THR A 74 -1.31 -3.12 -8.60
N ASP A 75 -1.02 -3.96 -9.59
CA ASP A 75 -1.68 -5.28 -9.72
C ASP A 75 -1.40 -6.15 -8.49
N GLY A 76 -0.17 -6.10 -7.96
CA GLY A 76 0.19 -6.80 -6.71
C GLY A 76 -0.61 -6.30 -5.50
N LEU A 77 -0.79 -4.99 -5.37
CA LEU A 77 -1.63 -4.42 -4.31
C LEU A 77 -3.10 -4.82 -4.47
N LEU A 78 -3.64 -4.78 -5.69
CA LEU A 78 -5.01 -5.23 -5.97
C LEU A 78 -5.20 -6.73 -5.66
N TRP A 79 -4.20 -7.56 -5.94
CA TRP A 79 -4.19 -8.97 -5.53
C TRP A 79 -4.22 -9.14 -4.02
N ILE A 80 -3.43 -8.36 -3.28
CA ILE A 80 -3.44 -8.39 -1.81
C ILE A 80 -4.80 -7.93 -1.29
N THR A 81 -5.34 -6.81 -1.77
CA THR A 81 -6.67 -6.31 -1.41
C THR A 81 -7.73 -7.38 -1.63
N ARG A 82 -7.79 -7.95 -2.85
CA ARG A 82 -8.75 -9.01 -3.19
C ARG A 82 -8.59 -10.22 -2.28
N SER A 83 -7.36 -10.63 -2.00
CA SER A 83 -7.07 -11.80 -1.15
C SER A 83 -7.54 -11.60 0.29
N MET A 84 -7.52 -10.37 0.79
CA MET A 84 -7.93 -10.03 2.15
C MET A 84 -9.42 -9.69 2.30
N MET A 85 -10.13 -9.43 1.20
CA MET A 85 -11.58 -9.22 1.23
C MET A 85 -12.30 -10.55 1.53
N THR A 86 -13.11 -10.56 2.59
CA THR A 86 -13.83 -11.74 3.10
C THR A 86 -15.28 -11.84 2.60
N GLY A 87 -15.69 -10.98 1.66
CA GLY A 87 -17.06 -10.94 1.13
C GLY A 87 -18.07 -10.19 2.02
N TRP A 88 -17.73 -9.99 3.30
CA TRP A 88 -18.48 -9.14 4.22
C TRP A 88 -17.82 -7.76 4.24
N SER A 89 -18.54 -6.73 3.79
CA SER A 89 -17.97 -5.39 3.54
C SER A 89 -17.36 -4.78 4.80
N THR A 90 -18.01 -4.92 5.96
CA THR A 90 -17.59 -4.32 7.23
C THR A 90 -16.31 -4.95 7.78
N ILE A 91 -16.20 -6.29 7.75
CA ILE A 91 -15.00 -7.00 8.22
C ILE A 91 -13.81 -6.69 7.30
N SER A 92 -14.07 -6.53 6.01
CA SER A 92 -13.04 -6.17 5.03
C SER A 92 -12.42 -4.80 5.34
N PHE A 93 -13.18 -3.84 5.88
CA PHE A 93 -12.64 -2.53 6.30
C PHE A 93 -11.65 -2.61 7.47
N VAL A 94 -11.72 -3.65 8.31
CA VAL A 94 -10.79 -3.81 9.44
C VAL A 94 -9.55 -4.60 9.02
N VAL A 95 -9.70 -5.58 8.13
CA VAL A 95 -8.61 -6.52 7.77
C VAL A 95 -7.76 -5.99 6.61
N VAL A 96 -8.37 -5.33 5.62
CA VAL A 96 -7.68 -4.89 4.40
C VAL A 96 -6.67 -3.76 4.66
N PRO A 97 -6.98 -2.70 5.44
CA PRO A 97 -6.03 -1.61 5.65
C PRO A 97 -4.72 -2.02 6.33
N PRO A 98 -4.70 -2.84 7.41
CA PRO A 98 -3.45 -3.32 7.99
C PRO A 98 -2.63 -4.17 7.01
N ALA A 99 -3.29 -5.00 6.20
CA ALA A 99 -2.62 -5.81 5.18
C ALA A 99 -2.02 -4.93 4.06
N LEU A 100 -2.73 -3.91 3.60
CA LEU A 100 -2.21 -2.95 2.62
C LEU A 100 -1.09 -2.10 3.19
N PHE A 101 -1.19 -1.66 4.44
CA PHE A 101 -0.15 -0.91 5.11
C PHE A 101 1.13 -1.73 5.29
N THR A 102 1.02 -2.97 5.76
CA THR A 102 2.15 -3.89 5.87
C THR A 102 2.77 -4.23 4.51
N ALA A 103 1.94 -4.42 3.48
CA ALA A 103 2.42 -4.61 2.11
C ALA A 103 3.15 -3.38 1.56
N PHE A 104 2.63 -2.17 1.82
CA PHE A 104 3.25 -0.92 1.42
C PHE A 104 4.61 -0.73 2.11
N LEU A 105 4.67 -0.84 3.43
CA LEU A 105 5.94 -0.77 4.18
C LEU A 105 6.93 -1.85 3.74
N GLY A 106 6.45 -3.09 3.58
CA GLY A 106 7.26 -4.20 3.09
C GLY A 106 7.83 -3.90 1.70
N SER A 107 7.05 -3.30 0.80
CA SER A 107 7.52 -2.94 -0.54
C SER A 107 8.60 -1.85 -0.53
N VAL A 108 8.48 -0.85 0.36
CA VAL A 108 9.50 0.20 0.53
C VAL A 108 10.80 -0.41 1.07
N ALA A 109 10.71 -1.27 2.09
CA ALA A 109 11.87 -1.96 2.65
C ALA A 109 12.55 -2.89 1.62
N ILE A 110 11.76 -3.61 0.83
CA ILE A 110 12.26 -4.47 -0.26
C ILE A 110 12.95 -3.63 -1.34
N ALA A 111 12.39 -2.49 -1.72
CA ALA A 111 12.99 -1.58 -2.70
C ALA A 111 14.33 -1.01 -2.18
N ALA A 112 14.34 -0.50 -0.95
CA ALA A 112 15.55 0.05 -0.32
C ALA A 112 16.66 -1.00 -0.13
N SER A 113 16.31 -2.22 0.28
CA SER A 113 17.30 -3.31 0.44
C SER A 113 17.88 -3.78 -0.89
N GLY A 114 17.09 -3.80 -1.97
CA GLY A 114 17.58 -4.09 -3.32
C GLY A 114 18.63 -3.08 -3.80
N ASP A 115 18.43 -1.80 -3.46
CA ASP A 115 19.38 -0.72 -3.79
C ASP A 115 20.66 -0.82 -2.96
N LEU A 116 20.53 -1.06 -1.66
CA LEU A 116 21.67 -1.25 -0.76
C LEU A 116 22.55 -2.43 -1.19
N GLN A 117 21.92 -3.53 -1.62
CA GLN A 117 22.61 -4.73 -2.10
C GLN A 117 23.07 -4.63 -3.57
N ARG A 118 22.75 -3.54 -4.28
CA ARG A 118 23.01 -3.35 -5.73
C ARG A 118 22.45 -4.50 -6.60
N ARG A 119 21.30 -5.05 -6.21
CA ARG A 119 20.64 -6.18 -6.91
C ARG A 119 19.28 -5.74 -7.45
N PRO A 120 19.19 -5.19 -8.67
CA PRO A 120 17.96 -4.59 -9.20
C PRO A 120 16.81 -5.61 -9.37
N HIS A 121 17.13 -6.89 -9.58
CA HIS A 121 16.11 -7.94 -9.70
C HIS A 121 15.56 -8.41 -8.35
N TYR A 122 16.28 -8.20 -7.25
CA TYR A 122 15.90 -8.70 -5.92
C TYR A 122 14.54 -8.15 -5.48
N ALA A 123 14.32 -6.84 -5.67
CA ALA A 123 13.09 -6.19 -5.25
C ALA A 123 11.86 -6.78 -5.93
N ARG A 124 11.95 -7.06 -7.23
CA ARG A 124 10.86 -7.66 -8.04
C ARG A 124 10.49 -9.06 -7.55
N THR A 125 11.48 -9.93 -7.32
CA THR A 125 11.24 -11.31 -6.87
C THR A 125 10.68 -11.36 -5.45
N LYS A 126 11.17 -10.48 -4.57
CA LYS A 126 10.68 -10.39 -3.19
C LYS A 126 9.28 -9.78 -3.12
N TRP A 127 8.96 -8.81 -3.96
CA TRP A 127 7.61 -8.29 -4.09
C TRP A 127 6.61 -9.37 -4.53
N ALA A 128 6.92 -10.13 -5.57
CA ALA A 128 6.09 -11.27 -6.00
C ALA A 128 5.90 -12.33 -4.91
N SER A 129 6.97 -12.59 -4.14
CA SER A 129 6.92 -13.51 -2.99
C SER A 129 5.99 -12.99 -1.89
N LEU A 130 6.00 -11.68 -1.60
CA LEU A 130 5.14 -11.04 -0.62
C LEU A 130 3.66 -11.10 -1.04
N VAL A 131 3.35 -10.79 -2.30
CA VAL A 131 1.98 -10.91 -2.83
C VAL A 131 1.49 -12.36 -2.71
N THR A 132 2.34 -13.32 -3.06
CA THR A 132 2.02 -14.75 -2.94
C THR A 132 1.80 -15.18 -1.49
N TYR A 133 2.55 -14.60 -0.54
CA TYR A 133 2.36 -14.88 0.89
C TYR A 133 0.94 -14.49 1.35
N PHE A 134 0.49 -13.28 1.04
CA PHE A 134 -0.87 -12.83 1.38
C PHE A 134 -1.94 -13.70 0.71
N TYR A 135 -1.75 -14.09 -0.55
CA TYR A 135 -2.64 -15.00 -1.24
C TYR A 135 -2.75 -16.37 -0.53
N ARG A 136 -1.61 -16.97 -0.16
CA ARG A 136 -1.58 -18.26 0.55
C ARG A 136 -2.16 -18.18 1.95
N GLN A 137 -1.98 -17.05 2.64
CA GLN A 137 -2.53 -16.85 3.99
C GLN A 137 -4.07 -16.93 3.99
N ARG A 138 -4.72 -16.48 2.91
CA ARG A 138 -6.17 -16.66 2.73
C ARG A 138 -6.56 -18.13 2.59
N MET A 139 -5.84 -18.89 1.76
CA MET A 139 -6.17 -20.29 1.45
C MET A 139 -6.00 -21.26 2.63
N ARG A 140 -5.26 -20.85 3.67
CA ARG A 140 -5.06 -21.64 4.91
C ARG A 140 -6.12 -21.40 5.98
N ARG A 141 -6.99 -20.41 5.79
CA ARG A 141 -8.14 -20.13 6.65
C ARG A 141 -9.40 -20.65 5.97
#